data_AF-A0A842Q9K5-F1
#
_entry.id   AF-A0A842Q9K5-F1
#
_cell.length_a   1.000
_cell.length_b   1.000
_cell.length_c   1.000
_cell.angle_alpha   90.00
_cell.angle_beta   90.00
_cell.angle_gamma   90.00
#
_symmetry.space_group_name_H-M   'P 1'
#
loop_
_entity.id
_entity.type
_entity.pdbx_description
1 polymer ?
#
loop_
_entity_poly.entity_id
_entity_poly.type
_entity_poly.pdbx_seq_one_letter_code
_entity_poly.pdbx_strand_id
1 'polypeptide(L)'
;MINKIKLKNWKSHSDSSMKFSRGTNALLGPMGSGKSSVMNAICFGLFGTFPDLQSRKIKLDDIIMNKPSVKDESQVTVNFTIEDRSYSVMRVVERDKGTTYSEIREGDKLLDAPNSQRVTEIIEKLLKIDYELFSRAIYSEQNGLDYFLRLPRGERMRRIDNLLMIDRFEQARSGTVTLINRIIERKRTKESVVNLDNIKELEKSLQDIEYSLKNLGKTKINLSEELEDKRTRKEELEKEIKEIEEIDSKLNSLKEKRNSMKGSIKEIRNSIEKYSDLLEGKKLDRLKQELREILELTTKYQKELGQKREIYDILTKDISEKKAKVSFTEKEINELERRIKDKVDIKERIEKIKDDFGDEPQDILQKKKGEIELLKTRITELKTKLVQVKESLSKISSAEDVCPTCESEISGKKRKNLIESFEGKIESFSESLRENKEKIKIKEENLRTLEGNSRKFELYLERIKGLEKDKKELEEKIKENEAYLEIISRKNEEFNKTKEEISEIEVRLE
;
A
#
# COMPACT_ATOMS: atom_id res chain seq x y z
N MET A 1 36.62 7.36 -46.91
CA MET A 1 37.76 8.01 -47.59
C MET A 1 37.43 9.47 -47.84
N ILE A 2 38.32 10.42 -47.55
CA ILE A 2 38.13 11.82 -47.93
C ILE A 2 38.60 12.01 -49.38
N ASN A 3 37.79 12.66 -50.22
CA ASN A 3 38.03 12.79 -51.66
C ASN A 3 38.43 14.21 -52.07
N LYS A 4 37.86 15.23 -51.42
CA LYS A 4 38.10 16.63 -51.76
C LYS A 4 37.85 17.52 -50.57
N ILE A 5 38.62 18.59 -50.46
CA ILE A 5 38.33 19.70 -49.55
C ILE A 5 38.34 21.02 -50.33
N LYS A 6 37.38 21.89 -50.03
CA LYS A 6 37.35 23.28 -50.47
C LYS A 6 37.32 24.20 -49.25
N LEU A 7 38.13 25.23 -49.29
CA LEU A 7 38.33 26.21 -48.22
C LEU A 7 38.15 27.60 -48.80
N LYS A 8 37.30 28.41 -48.18
CA LYS A 8 37.10 29.82 -48.52
C LYS A 8 37.30 30.65 -47.26
N ASN A 9 38.17 31.65 -47.34
CA ASN A 9 38.55 32.53 -46.23
C ASN A 9 38.90 31.78 -44.92
N TRP A 10 39.50 30.59 -45.03
CA TRP A 10 39.86 29.74 -43.87
C TRP A 10 41.32 29.96 -43.51
N LYS A 11 41.59 30.63 -42.39
CA LYS A 11 42.94 31.04 -41.96
C LYS A 11 43.70 31.72 -43.10
N SER A 12 44.72 31.07 -43.66
CA SER A 12 45.54 31.58 -44.77
C SER A 12 44.99 31.21 -46.17
N HIS A 13 43.91 30.45 -46.26
CA HIS A 13 43.32 29.99 -47.52
C HIS A 13 42.18 30.92 -47.94
N SER A 14 42.41 31.76 -48.96
CA SER A 14 41.39 32.68 -49.49
C SER A 14 40.34 31.92 -50.30
N ASP A 15 40.80 31.13 -51.26
CA ASP A 15 40.02 30.12 -52.00
C ASP A 15 40.98 29.01 -52.40
N SER A 16 40.83 27.83 -51.79
CA SER A 16 41.71 26.68 -52.02
C SER A 16 40.89 25.41 -52.17
N SER A 17 41.22 24.61 -53.17
CA SER A 17 40.58 23.31 -53.42
C SER A 17 41.64 22.23 -53.60
N MET A 18 41.56 21.16 -52.82
CA MET A 18 42.49 20.02 -52.87
C MET A 18 41.72 18.73 -53.08
N LYS A 19 42.22 17.86 -53.96
CA LYS A 19 41.67 16.51 -54.19
C LYS A 19 42.62 15.48 -53.57
N PHE A 20 42.04 14.46 -52.94
CA PHE A 20 42.77 13.36 -52.33
C PHE A 20 42.50 12.08 -53.11
N SER A 21 43.54 11.28 -53.32
CA SER A 21 43.46 9.97 -53.98
C SER A 21 43.63 8.84 -52.97
N ARG A 22 43.34 7.60 -53.37
CA ARG A 22 43.60 6.43 -52.53
C ARG A 22 45.12 6.28 -52.33
N GLY A 23 45.53 5.87 -51.13
CA GLY A 23 46.94 5.73 -50.76
C GLY A 23 47.48 6.95 -50.01
N THR A 24 48.78 7.17 -50.13
CA THR A 24 49.50 8.21 -49.37
C THR A 24 49.41 9.56 -50.08
N ASN A 25 48.79 10.54 -49.42
CA ASN A 25 48.71 11.92 -49.90
C ASN A 25 49.67 12.79 -49.06
N ALA A 26 50.65 13.43 -49.69
CA ALA A 26 51.62 14.29 -49.01
C ALA A 26 51.34 15.78 -49.29
N LEU A 27 51.11 16.57 -48.23
CA LEU A 27 50.96 18.02 -48.32
C LEU A 27 52.30 18.69 -48.01
N LEU A 28 52.97 19.24 -49.04
CA LEU A 28 54.31 19.84 -48.94
C LEU A 28 54.26 21.36 -49.07
N GLY A 29 55.19 22.05 -48.41
CA GLY A 29 55.37 23.51 -48.51
C GLY A 29 56.21 24.09 -47.35
N PRO A 30 56.51 25.39 -47.34
CA PRO A 30 57.24 26.04 -46.25
C PRO A 30 56.42 26.11 -44.95
N MET A 31 57.07 26.30 -43.79
CA MET A 31 56.35 26.54 -42.54
C MET A 31 55.41 27.75 -42.68
N GLY A 32 54.22 27.68 -42.08
CA GLY A 32 53.21 28.74 -42.19
C GLY A 32 52.39 28.74 -43.49
N SER A 33 52.64 27.82 -44.44
CA SER A 33 51.89 27.76 -45.71
C SER A 33 50.44 27.26 -45.61
N GLY A 34 49.91 27.06 -44.39
CA GLY A 34 48.55 26.58 -44.17
C GLY A 34 48.34 25.05 -44.17
N LYS A 35 49.38 24.22 -44.28
CA LYS A 35 49.26 22.75 -44.27
C LYS A 35 48.44 22.19 -43.10
N SER A 36 48.79 22.57 -41.86
CA SER A 36 48.04 22.15 -40.67
C SER A 36 46.63 22.76 -40.62
N SER A 37 46.42 23.91 -41.26
CA SER A 37 45.09 24.52 -41.39
C SER A 37 44.16 23.68 -42.26
N VAL A 38 44.67 23.01 -43.29
CA VAL A 38 43.89 22.06 -44.12
C VAL A 38 43.41 20.89 -43.26
N MET A 39 44.28 20.32 -42.44
CA MET A 39 43.91 19.22 -41.55
C MET A 39 42.87 19.64 -40.51
N ASN A 40 43.05 20.81 -39.90
CA ASN A 40 42.07 21.39 -38.99
C ASN A 40 40.72 21.64 -39.70
N ALA A 41 40.74 22.02 -40.97
CA ALA A 41 39.51 22.18 -41.75
C ALA A 41 38.80 20.84 -42.01
N ILE A 42 39.55 19.76 -42.26
CA ILE A 42 38.95 18.42 -42.37
C ILE A 42 38.23 18.06 -41.07
N CYS A 43 38.91 18.21 -39.93
CA CYS A 43 38.33 17.95 -38.60
C CYS A 43 37.09 18.81 -38.36
N PHE A 44 37.19 20.12 -38.63
CA PHE A 44 36.09 21.06 -38.47
C PHE A 44 34.91 20.72 -39.38
N GLY A 45 35.18 20.40 -40.65
CA GLY A 45 34.15 19.99 -41.60
C GLY A 45 33.36 18.78 -41.10
N LEU A 46 34.05 17.74 -40.63
CA LEU A 46 33.41 16.53 -40.12
C LEU A 46 32.70 16.75 -38.78
N PHE A 47 33.37 17.30 -37.77
CA PHE A 47 32.88 17.27 -36.39
C PHE A 47 32.45 18.63 -35.83
N GLY A 48 32.65 19.73 -36.58
CA GLY A 48 32.38 21.09 -36.11
C GLY A 48 33.41 21.59 -35.10
N THR A 49 34.48 20.85 -34.88
CA THR A 49 35.57 21.20 -33.97
C THR A 49 36.90 20.57 -34.43
N PHE A 50 37.98 21.03 -33.84
CA PHE A 50 39.34 20.50 -34.01
C PHE A 50 40.15 20.84 -32.75
N PRO A 51 41.35 20.28 -32.53
CA PRO A 51 41.94 20.26 -31.20
C PRO A 51 42.19 21.62 -30.54
N ASP A 52 42.72 22.58 -31.29
CA ASP A 52 42.95 23.93 -30.75
C ASP A 52 41.63 24.66 -30.42
N LEU A 53 40.55 24.34 -31.14
CA LEU A 53 39.22 24.90 -30.88
C LEU A 53 38.54 24.22 -29.69
N GLN A 54 38.64 22.89 -29.58
CA GLN A 54 38.08 22.14 -28.44
C GLN A 54 38.81 22.48 -27.13
N SER A 55 40.13 22.63 -27.18
CA SER A 55 40.95 23.04 -26.03
C SER A 55 40.88 24.54 -25.73
N ARG A 56 40.06 25.31 -26.48
CA ARG A 56 39.85 26.75 -26.32
C ARG A 56 41.13 27.60 -26.43
N LYS A 57 42.17 27.07 -27.10
CA LYS A 57 43.41 27.82 -27.41
C LYS A 57 43.16 28.93 -28.43
N ILE A 58 42.14 28.75 -29.27
CA ILE A 58 41.67 29.72 -30.25
C ILE A 58 40.14 29.80 -30.19
N LYS A 59 39.59 30.91 -30.66
CA LYS A 59 38.14 31.14 -30.80
C LYS A 59 37.66 30.74 -32.19
N LEU A 60 36.35 30.61 -32.36
CA LEU A 60 35.72 30.38 -33.68
C LEU A 60 36.07 31.49 -34.67
N ASP A 61 36.12 32.76 -34.25
CA ASP A 61 36.47 33.87 -35.14
C ASP A 61 37.90 33.80 -35.66
N ASP A 62 38.82 33.17 -34.91
CA ASP A 62 40.24 33.03 -35.29
C ASP A 62 40.44 32.05 -36.47
N ILE A 63 39.40 31.32 -36.86
CA ILE A 63 39.44 30.46 -38.06
C ILE A 63 39.17 31.26 -39.34
N ILE A 64 38.53 32.43 -39.22
CA ILE A 64 38.22 33.32 -40.34
C ILE A 64 39.48 34.09 -40.72
N MET A 65 39.71 34.28 -42.02
CA MET A 65 40.87 34.98 -42.53
C MET A 65 40.98 36.41 -41.96
N ASN A 66 42.11 36.67 -41.29
CA ASN A 66 42.49 38.00 -40.79
C ASN A 66 43.58 38.67 -41.65
N LYS A 67 44.43 37.90 -42.33
CA LYS A 67 45.49 38.38 -43.23
C LYS A 67 45.49 37.52 -44.50
N PRO A 68 45.72 38.09 -45.71
CA PRO A 68 46.08 39.49 -45.99
C PRO A 68 44.91 40.49 -45.93
N SER A 69 43.66 40.01 -45.99
CA SER A 69 42.45 40.85 -45.90
C SER A 69 41.53 40.31 -44.82
N VAL A 70 40.96 41.18 -43.99
CA VAL A 70 39.93 40.80 -43.01
C VAL A 70 38.67 40.36 -43.76
N LYS A 71 38.15 39.19 -43.39
CA LYS A 71 36.89 38.63 -43.92
C LYS A 71 35.90 38.42 -42.78
N ASP A 72 34.61 38.48 -43.12
CA ASP A 72 33.52 38.31 -42.14
C ASP A 72 32.93 36.90 -42.14
N GLU A 73 33.33 36.05 -43.09
CA GLU A 73 32.81 34.70 -43.27
C GLU A 73 33.93 33.74 -43.71
N SER A 74 33.90 32.51 -43.20
CA SER A 74 34.72 31.37 -43.63
C SER A 74 33.85 30.17 -43.95
N GLN A 75 34.23 29.41 -44.98
CA GLN A 75 33.51 28.22 -45.41
C GLN A 75 34.47 27.06 -45.63
N VAL A 76 34.08 25.88 -45.13
CA VAL A 76 34.79 24.62 -45.31
C VAL A 76 33.83 23.62 -45.92
N THR A 77 34.26 22.95 -47.00
CA THR A 77 33.51 21.85 -47.62
C THR A 77 34.40 20.62 -47.72
N VAL A 78 33.96 19.50 -47.18
CA VAL A 78 34.67 18.22 -47.20
C VAL A 78 33.80 17.18 -47.90
N ASN A 79 34.31 16.62 -49.00
CA ASN A 79 33.70 15.51 -49.70
C ASN A 79 34.38 14.20 -49.31
N PHE A 80 33.62 13.18 -48.97
CA PHE A 80 34.13 11.87 -48.54
C PHE A 80 33.21 10.74 -49.02
N THR A 81 33.74 9.52 -49.14
CA THR A 81 32.99 8.32 -49.54
C THR A 81 32.99 7.28 -48.42
N ILE A 82 31.83 6.68 -48.14
CA ILE A 82 31.64 5.54 -47.22
C ILE A 82 30.88 4.48 -48.01
N GLU A 83 31.39 3.24 -48.06
CA GLU A 83 30.70 2.10 -48.71
C GLU A 83 30.12 2.45 -50.11
N ASP A 84 30.97 3.04 -50.96
CA ASP A 84 30.65 3.51 -52.32
C ASP A 84 29.62 4.66 -52.46
N ARG A 85 29.17 5.23 -51.33
CA ARG A 85 28.30 6.40 -51.31
C ARG A 85 29.11 7.67 -51.07
N SER A 86 28.86 8.69 -51.89
CA SER A 86 29.55 9.97 -51.80
C SER A 86 28.80 10.93 -50.90
N TYR A 87 29.49 11.54 -49.96
CA TYR A 87 28.96 12.53 -49.03
C TYR A 87 29.70 13.86 -49.18
N SER A 88 29.03 14.95 -48.85
CA SER A 88 29.61 16.29 -48.79
C SER A 88 29.11 16.98 -47.54
N VAL A 89 30.01 17.41 -46.67
CA VAL A 89 29.70 18.28 -45.53
C VAL A 89 30.23 19.67 -45.80
N MET A 90 29.40 20.69 -45.58
CA MET A 90 29.79 22.09 -45.69
C MET A 90 29.44 22.82 -44.40
N ARG A 91 30.37 23.61 -43.87
CA ARG A 91 30.16 24.45 -42.69
C ARG A 91 30.58 25.88 -42.98
N VAL A 92 29.78 26.83 -42.54
CA VAL A 92 29.99 28.27 -42.68
C VAL A 92 30.07 28.88 -41.29
N VAL A 93 31.07 29.73 -41.09
CA VAL A 93 31.28 30.48 -39.85
C VAL A 93 31.32 31.96 -40.19
N GLU A 94 30.49 32.74 -39.52
CA GLU A 94 30.47 34.19 -39.61
C GLU A 94 31.05 34.79 -38.33
N ARG A 95 31.81 35.88 -38.52
CA ARG A 95 32.45 36.63 -37.44
C ARG A 95 31.39 37.12 -36.45
N ASP A 96 31.65 36.95 -35.16
CA ASP A 96 30.75 37.31 -34.05
C ASP A 96 29.41 36.54 -33.98
N LYS A 97 29.15 35.62 -34.93
CA LYS A 97 27.93 34.79 -34.98
C LYS A 97 28.20 33.29 -34.83
N GLY A 98 29.45 32.86 -34.95
CA GLY A 98 29.83 31.45 -34.87
C GLY A 98 29.41 30.68 -36.12
N THR A 99 29.13 29.38 -35.97
CA THR A 99 28.71 28.53 -37.11
C THR A 99 27.26 28.82 -37.49
N THR A 100 27.07 29.59 -38.56
CA THR A 100 25.74 30.03 -39.03
C THR A 100 25.07 29.02 -39.95
N TYR A 101 25.85 28.19 -40.64
CA TYR A 101 25.33 27.16 -41.54
C TYR A 101 26.15 25.88 -41.47
N SER A 102 25.48 24.74 -41.49
CA SER A 102 26.10 23.44 -41.69
C SER A 102 25.16 22.57 -42.50
N GLU A 103 25.66 21.91 -43.54
CA GLU A 103 24.89 20.93 -44.30
C GLU A 103 25.68 19.64 -44.50
N ILE A 104 24.97 18.53 -44.61
CA ILE A 104 25.50 17.26 -45.09
C ILE A 104 24.62 16.69 -46.20
N ARG A 105 25.24 16.25 -47.29
CA ARG A 105 24.61 15.67 -48.47
C ARG A 105 25.15 14.27 -48.75
N GLU A 106 24.32 13.41 -49.32
CA GLU A 106 24.66 12.13 -49.94
C GLU A 106 24.42 12.24 -51.45
N GLY A 107 25.47 12.38 -52.25
CA GLY A 107 25.37 12.82 -53.65
C GLY A 107 24.72 14.20 -53.72
N ASP A 108 23.63 14.32 -54.46
CA ASP A 108 22.83 15.54 -54.55
C ASP A 108 21.74 15.65 -53.47
N LYS A 109 21.53 14.57 -52.68
CA LYS A 109 20.49 14.51 -51.65
C LYS A 109 20.96 15.19 -50.37
N LEU A 110 20.25 16.23 -49.94
CA LEU A 110 20.46 16.85 -48.63
C LEU A 110 19.96 15.94 -47.51
N LEU A 111 20.85 15.59 -46.57
CA LEU A 111 20.50 14.81 -45.38
C LEU A 111 20.06 15.71 -44.21
N ASP A 112 20.80 16.78 -43.94
CA ASP A 112 20.47 17.77 -42.91
C ASP A 112 21.15 19.12 -43.19
N ALA A 113 20.45 20.20 -42.86
CA ALA A 113 20.91 21.60 -42.82
C ALA A 113 19.82 22.47 -42.14
N PRO A 114 20.13 23.61 -41.53
CA PRO A 114 21.44 24.25 -41.35
C PRO A 114 22.12 23.89 -40.00
N ASN A 115 21.61 22.89 -39.27
CA ASN A 115 21.96 22.67 -37.87
C ASN A 115 23.32 21.97 -37.68
N SER A 116 24.29 22.69 -37.13
CA SER A 116 25.65 22.20 -36.86
C SER A 116 25.70 20.94 -35.98
N GLN A 117 24.86 20.84 -34.94
CA GLN A 117 24.86 19.72 -34.00
C GLN A 117 24.30 18.44 -34.65
N ARG A 118 23.18 18.55 -35.37
CA ARG A 118 22.59 17.40 -36.06
C ARG A 118 23.47 16.87 -37.19
N VAL A 119 24.11 17.77 -37.94
CA VAL A 119 25.11 17.40 -38.95
C VAL A 119 26.25 16.61 -38.31
N THR A 120 26.75 17.03 -37.14
CA THR A 120 27.74 16.25 -36.38
C THR A 120 27.19 14.89 -35.96
N GLU A 121 26.00 14.80 -35.37
CA GLU A 121 25.41 13.50 -34.95
C GLU A 121 25.23 12.53 -36.13
N ILE A 122 24.87 13.02 -37.31
CA ILE A 122 24.76 12.20 -38.53
C ILE A 122 26.14 11.71 -38.94
N ILE A 123 27.14 12.58 -38.93
CA ILE A 123 28.52 12.21 -39.28
C ILE A 123 29.07 11.17 -38.31
N GLU A 124 28.85 11.34 -37.01
CA GLU A 124 29.27 10.36 -35.99
C GLU A 124 28.58 9.01 -36.17
N LYS A 125 27.29 9.00 -36.54
CA LYS A 125 26.54 7.77 -36.87
C LYS A 125 27.05 7.11 -38.15
N LEU A 126 27.32 7.89 -39.20
CA LEU A 126 27.81 7.39 -40.49
C LEU A 126 29.22 6.81 -40.37
N LEU A 127 30.10 7.51 -39.66
CA LEU A 127 31.48 7.07 -39.42
C LEU A 127 31.58 6.01 -38.32
N LYS A 128 30.54 5.85 -37.49
CA LYS A 128 30.51 5.04 -36.26
C LYS A 128 31.62 5.41 -35.28
N ILE A 129 32.06 6.66 -35.34
CA ILE A 129 33.23 7.20 -34.63
C ILE A 129 32.85 8.62 -34.20
N ASP A 130 32.97 8.90 -32.89
CA ASP A 130 32.83 10.26 -32.36
C ASP A 130 34.11 11.09 -32.57
N TYR A 131 34.03 12.40 -32.35
CA TYR A 131 35.19 13.27 -32.50
C TYR A 131 36.37 12.87 -31.59
N GLU A 132 36.11 12.39 -30.38
CA GLU A 132 37.14 12.02 -29.41
C GLU A 132 37.94 10.80 -29.90
N LEU A 133 37.27 9.82 -30.49
CA LEU A 133 37.87 8.66 -31.12
C LEU A 133 38.59 9.04 -32.42
N PHE A 134 37.98 9.89 -33.27
CA PHE A 134 38.60 10.37 -34.51
C PHE A 134 39.92 11.13 -34.24
N SER A 135 39.89 12.05 -33.29
CA SER A 135 41.05 12.88 -32.90
C SER A 135 42.20 12.10 -32.27
N ARG A 136 41.96 10.87 -31.82
CA ARG A 136 42.98 10.02 -31.17
C ARG A 136 43.47 8.87 -32.03
N ALA A 137 42.60 8.32 -32.89
CA ALA A 137 42.90 7.12 -33.67
C ALA A 137 43.20 7.41 -35.14
N ILE A 138 42.61 8.46 -35.71
CA ILE A 138 42.69 8.76 -37.16
C ILE A 138 43.49 10.03 -37.40
N TYR A 139 43.27 11.06 -36.59
CA TYR A 139 44.00 12.32 -36.64
C TYR A 139 45.16 12.29 -35.64
N SER A 140 46.36 11.92 -36.09
CA SER A 140 47.54 12.09 -35.23
C SER A 140 47.97 13.55 -35.28
N GLU A 141 47.70 14.28 -34.19
CA GLU A 141 48.40 15.54 -33.93
C GLU A 141 49.91 15.35 -34.00
N GLN A 142 50.64 16.42 -34.27
CA GLN A 142 52.09 16.41 -34.18
C GLN A 142 52.47 16.05 -32.74
N ASN A 143 53.14 14.89 -32.54
CA ASN A 143 53.43 14.27 -31.23
C ASN A 143 52.24 13.59 -30.50
N GLY A 144 51.13 13.30 -31.18
CA GLY A 144 49.95 12.65 -30.58
C GLY A 144 50.14 11.17 -30.22
N LEU A 145 50.99 10.42 -30.93
CA LEU A 145 51.28 9.01 -30.63
C LEU A 145 52.13 8.85 -29.36
N ASP A 146 52.99 9.82 -29.06
CA ASP A 146 53.76 9.90 -27.82
C ASP A 146 52.85 9.98 -26.57
N TYR A 147 51.63 10.52 -26.71
CA TYR A 147 50.67 10.63 -25.62
C TYR A 147 50.38 9.26 -24.98
N PHE A 148 50.04 8.26 -25.80
CA PHE A 148 49.77 6.91 -25.30
C PHE A 148 51.00 6.27 -24.68
N LEU A 149 52.19 6.55 -25.20
CA LEU A 149 53.47 6.05 -24.66
C LEU A 149 53.83 6.70 -23.32
N ARG A 150 53.39 7.94 -23.07
CA ARG A 150 53.65 8.70 -21.82
C ARG A 150 52.60 8.49 -20.72
N LEU A 151 51.41 7.98 -21.05
CA LEU A 151 50.37 7.69 -20.05
C LEU A 151 50.83 6.60 -19.06
N PRO A 152 50.65 6.79 -17.73
CA PRO A 152 50.84 5.74 -16.73
C PRO A 152 49.97 4.52 -17.04
N ARG A 153 50.44 3.31 -16.68
CA ARG A 153 49.78 2.03 -17.03
C ARG A 153 48.27 2.03 -16.75
N GLY A 154 47.83 2.56 -15.60
CA GLY A 154 46.42 2.59 -15.21
C GLY A 154 45.58 3.55 -16.06
N GLU A 155 46.10 4.75 -16.37
CA GLU A 155 45.40 5.68 -17.25
C GLU A 155 45.40 5.22 -18.70
N ARG A 156 46.51 4.65 -19.18
CA ARG A 156 46.61 4.05 -20.50
C ARG A 156 45.57 2.95 -20.67
N MET A 157 45.45 2.05 -19.68
CA MET A 157 44.45 0.99 -19.70
C MET A 157 43.04 1.57 -19.75
N ARG A 158 42.70 2.53 -18.88
CA ARG A 158 41.38 3.20 -18.91
C ARG A 158 41.08 3.87 -20.26
N ARG A 159 42.08 4.50 -20.88
CA ARG A 159 41.92 5.16 -22.19
C ARG A 159 41.70 4.14 -23.32
N ILE A 160 42.34 2.98 -23.24
CA ILE A 160 42.11 1.86 -24.16
C ILE A 160 40.74 1.22 -23.90
N ASP A 161 40.36 1.04 -22.63
CA ASP A 161 39.05 0.49 -22.26
C ASP A 161 37.91 1.36 -22.77
N ASN A 162 38.06 2.70 -22.70
CA ASN A 162 37.11 3.64 -23.29
C ASN A 162 37.09 3.56 -24.83
N LEU A 163 38.26 3.38 -25.47
CA LEU A 163 38.37 3.18 -26.92
C LEU A 163 37.62 1.91 -27.36
N LEU A 164 37.66 0.87 -26.54
CA LEU A 164 37.03 -0.43 -26.76
C LEU A 164 35.60 -0.52 -26.18
N MET A 165 35.08 0.56 -25.58
CA MET A 165 33.78 0.63 -24.90
C MET A 165 33.57 -0.41 -23.78
N ILE A 166 34.66 -0.85 -23.13
CA ILE A 166 34.65 -1.83 -22.04
C ILE A 166 34.16 -1.20 -20.72
N ASP A 167 34.24 0.13 -20.61
CA ASP A 167 33.75 0.95 -19.50
C ASP A 167 32.27 0.70 -19.14
N ARG A 168 31.44 0.38 -20.14
CA ARG A 168 30.03 0.04 -19.95
C ARG A 168 29.82 -1.22 -19.13
N PHE A 169 30.72 -2.20 -19.26
CA PHE A 169 30.64 -3.45 -18.49
C PHE A 169 31.06 -3.23 -17.03
N GLU A 170 32.02 -2.35 -16.77
CA GLU A 170 32.43 -2.01 -15.40
C GLU A 170 31.33 -1.22 -14.65
N GLN A 171 30.59 -0.36 -15.36
CA GLN A 171 29.41 0.30 -14.80
C GLN A 171 28.31 -0.69 -14.39
N ALA A 172 28.04 -1.71 -15.23
CA ALA A 172 27.08 -2.76 -14.88
C ALA A 172 27.52 -3.59 -13.66
N ARG A 173 28.83 -3.90 -13.56
CA ARG A 173 29.41 -4.62 -12.42
C ARG A 173 29.25 -3.85 -11.12
N SER A 174 29.63 -2.57 -11.11
CA SER A 174 29.53 -1.71 -9.92
C SER A 174 28.08 -1.51 -9.44
N GLY A 175 27.13 -1.39 -10.36
CA GLY A 175 25.69 -1.35 -10.04
C GLY A 175 25.22 -2.62 -9.32
N THR A 176 25.67 -3.79 -9.78
CA THR A 176 25.31 -5.09 -9.20
C THR A 176 25.83 -5.24 -7.77
N VAL A 177 27.08 -4.84 -7.51
CA VAL A 177 27.69 -4.87 -6.16
C VAL A 177 26.91 -4.00 -5.18
N THR A 178 26.50 -2.80 -5.62
CA THR A 178 25.69 -1.88 -4.80
C THR A 178 24.35 -2.50 -4.39
N LEU A 179 23.73 -3.24 -5.32
CA LEU A 179 22.47 -3.95 -5.10
C LEU A 179 22.62 -5.07 -4.08
N ILE A 180 23.69 -5.87 -4.17
CA ILE A 180 24.02 -6.95 -3.22
C ILE A 180 24.16 -6.39 -1.81
N ASN A 181 24.93 -5.31 -1.64
CA ASN A 181 25.16 -4.70 -0.33
C ASN A 181 23.85 -4.23 0.33
N ARG A 182 22.94 -3.64 -0.46
CA ARG A 182 21.62 -3.21 0.03
C ARG A 182 20.74 -4.37 0.51
N ILE A 183 20.84 -5.54 -0.13
CA ILE A 183 20.09 -6.74 0.27
C ILE A 183 20.63 -7.28 1.60
N ILE A 184 21.94 -7.32 1.77
CA ILE A 184 22.59 -7.77 3.01
C ILE A 184 22.17 -6.89 4.20
N GLU A 185 22.16 -5.57 4.00
CA GLU A 185 21.74 -4.62 5.04
C GLU A 185 20.28 -4.85 5.46
N ARG A 186 19.36 -4.99 4.49
CA ARG A 186 17.95 -5.30 4.76
C ARG A 186 17.75 -6.59 5.53
N LYS A 187 18.56 -7.62 5.27
CA LYS A 187 18.54 -8.89 6.02
C LYS A 187 18.87 -8.63 7.49
N ARG A 188 19.96 -7.91 7.77
CA ARG A 188 20.38 -7.57 9.14
C ARG A 188 19.32 -6.76 9.89
N THR A 189 18.69 -5.78 9.24
CA THR A 189 17.61 -5.00 9.87
C THR A 189 16.42 -5.87 10.25
N LYS A 190 16.04 -6.83 9.40
CA LYS A 190 14.97 -7.78 9.71
C LYS A 190 15.37 -8.73 10.84
N GLU A 191 16.60 -9.21 10.87
CA GLU A 191 17.13 -10.04 11.96
C GLU A 191 17.11 -9.29 13.30
N SER A 192 17.44 -7.99 13.33
CA SER A 192 17.35 -7.18 14.56
C SER A 192 15.91 -6.93 15.06
N VAL A 193 14.91 -7.02 14.19
CA VAL A 193 13.48 -6.95 14.60
C VAL A 193 13.04 -8.27 15.25
N VAL A 194 13.68 -9.39 14.91
CA VAL A 194 13.50 -10.70 15.57
C VAL A 194 14.41 -10.78 16.80
N ASN A 195 14.47 -9.71 17.59
CA ASN A 195 15.30 -9.63 18.79
C ASN A 195 14.93 -10.76 19.76
N LEU A 196 15.90 -11.65 20.00
CA LEU A 196 15.86 -12.79 20.92
C LEU A 196 15.57 -12.39 22.37
N ASP A 197 15.70 -11.11 22.72
CA ASP A 197 15.49 -10.60 24.08
C ASP A 197 14.01 -10.62 24.48
N ASN A 198 13.08 -10.37 23.54
CA ASN A 198 11.64 -10.50 23.82
C ASN A 198 11.26 -11.95 24.16
N ILE A 199 11.94 -12.93 23.56
CA ILE A 199 11.68 -14.35 23.80
C ILE A 199 12.11 -14.73 25.23
N LYS A 200 13.26 -14.22 25.71
CA LYS A 200 13.73 -14.48 27.08
C LYS A 200 12.84 -13.85 28.14
N GLU A 201 12.32 -12.64 27.90
CA GLU A 201 11.36 -12.01 28.81
C GLU A 201 10.01 -12.74 28.84
N LEU A 202 9.55 -13.22 27.68
CA LEU A 202 8.37 -14.07 27.57
C LEU A 202 8.56 -15.41 28.29
N GLU A 203 9.72 -16.06 28.15
CA GLU A 203 10.04 -17.30 28.86
C GLU A 203 10.05 -17.12 30.38
N LYS A 204 10.61 -15.99 30.87
CA LYS A 204 10.60 -15.67 32.30
C LYS A 204 9.19 -15.42 32.83
N SER A 205 8.38 -14.69 32.06
CA SER A 205 6.96 -14.45 32.41
C SER A 205 6.16 -15.75 32.45
N LEU A 206 6.47 -16.68 31.54
CA LEU A 206 5.83 -17.99 31.47
C LEU A 206 6.17 -18.85 32.70
N GLN A 207 7.44 -18.83 33.15
CA GLN A 207 7.84 -19.48 34.40
C GLN A 207 7.13 -18.90 35.64
N ASP A 208 6.97 -17.58 35.72
CA ASP A 208 6.28 -16.93 36.83
C ASP A 208 4.79 -17.31 36.88
N ILE A 209 4.14 -17.43 35.71
CA ILE A 209 2.75 -17.89 35.59
C ILE A 209 2.62 -19.37 35.98
N GLU A 210 3.55 -20.22 35.54
CA GLU A 210 3.57 -21.65 35.92
C GLU A 210 3.73 -21.84 37.42
N TYR A 211 4.60 -21.05 38.05
CA TYR A 211 4.78 -21.06 39.50
C TYR A 211 3.49 -20.64 40.24
N SER A 212 2.84 -19.59 39.74
CA SER A 212 1.56 -19.10 40.28
C SER A 212 0.44 -20.14 40.15
N LEU A 213 0.34 -20.81 39.00
CA LEU A 213 -0.61 -21.91 38.77
C LEU A 213 -0.37 -23.08 39.73
N LYS A 214 0.89 -23.44 39.98
CA LYS A 214 1.23 -24.50 40.92
C LYS A 214 0.80 -24.15 42.35
N ASN A 215 0.96 -22.90 42.77
CA ASN A 215 0.52 -22.45 44.08
C ASN A 215 -1.01 -22.42 44.20
N LEU A 216 -1.72 -21.94 43.18
CA LEU A 216 -3.17 -22.01 43.10
C LEU A 216 -3.70 -23.45 43.11
N GLY A 217 -2.97 -24.38 42.50
CA GLY A 217 -3.27 -25.80 42.57
C GLY A 217 -3.18 -26.34 44.00
N LYS A 218 -2.14 -25.96 44.75
CA LYS A 218 -2.00 -26.33 46.17
C LYS A 218 -3.09 -25.73 47.05
N THR A 219 -3.42 -24.45 46.87
CA THR A 219 -4.50 -23.83 47.66
C THR A 219 -5.85 -24.47 47.38
N LYS A 220 -6.12 -24.85 46.13
CA LYS A 220 -7.33 -25.61 45.77
C LYS A 220 -7.40 -26.97 46.49
N ILE A 221 -6.28 -27.70 46.57
CA ILE A 221 -6.20 -28.99 47.27
C ILE A 221 -6.48 -28.79 48.77
N ASN A 222 -5.81 -27.84 49.41
CA ASN A 222 -6.02 -27.56 50.84
C ASN A 222 -7.47 -27.14 51.12
N LEU A 223 -8.07 -26.30 50.27
CA LEU A 223 -9.48 -25.90 50.39
C LEU A 223 -10.44 -27.09 50.18
N SER A 224 -10.10 -28.05 49.31
CA SER A 224 -10.91 -29.26 49.17
C SER A 224 -10.82 -30.17 50.38
N GLU A 225 -9.64 -30.30 50.99
CA GLU A 225 -9.44 -31.06 52.24
C GLU A 225 -10.23 -30.41 53.39
N GLU A 226 -10.13 -29.08 53.57
CA GLU A 226 -10.93 -28.36 54.56
C GLU A 226 -12.43 -28.53 54.34
N LEU A 227 -12.88 -28.54 53.09
CA LEU A 227 -14.30 -28.72 52.75
C LEU A 227 -14.77 -30.15 53.04
N GLU A 228 -13.90 -31.14 52.84
CA GLU A 228 -14.16 -32.54 53.19
C GLU A 228 -14.24 -32.71 54.71
N ASP A 229 -13.32 -32.12 55.48
CA ASP A 229 -13.37 -32.08 56.95
C ASP A 229 -14.64 -31.40 57.49
N LYS A 230 -15.10 -30.32 56.84
CA LYS A 230 -16.37 -29.67 57.22
C LYS A 230 -17.58 -30.54 56.88
N ARG A 231 -17.51 -31.33 55.81
CA ARG A 231 -18.57 -32.28 55.45
C ARG A 231 -18.65 -33.45 56.43
N THR A 232 -17.52 -34.05 56.79
CA THR A 232 -17.48 -35.12 57.79
C THR A 232 -18.01 -34.61 59.13
N ARG A 233 -17.61 -33.40 59.56
CA ARG A 233 -18.16 -32.80 60.78
C ARG A 233 -19.67 -32.55 60.71
N LYS A 234 -20.18 -32.17 59.54
CA LYS A 234 -21.63 -32.03 59.31
C LYS A 234 -22.33 -33.39 59.45
N GLU A 235 -21.78 -34.46 58.87
CA GLU A 235 -22.34 -35.81 58.98
C GLU A 235 -22.33 -36.33 60.43
N GLU A 236 -21.28 -36.04 61.20
CA GLU A 236 -21.23 -36.33 62.64
C GLU A 236 -22.34 -35.61 63.41
N LEU A 237 -22.51 -34.31 63.18
CA LEU A 237 -23.58 -33.53 63.81
C LEU A 237 -24.97 -34.03 63.39
N GLU A 238 -25.16 -34.45 62.14
CA GLU A 238 -26.41 -35.08 61.69
C GLU A 238 -26.69 -36.41 62.39
N LYS A 239 -25.64 -37.20 62.71
CA LYS A 239 -25.79 -38.41 63.55
C LYS A 239 -26.16 -38.05 64.98
N GLU A 240 -25.49 -37.08 65.59
CA GLU A 240 -25.83 -36.59 66.93
C GLU A 240 -27.29 -36.10 66.99
N ILE A 241 -27.76 -35.38 65.96
CA ILE A 241 -29.16 -34.97 65.84
C ILE A 241 -30.09 -36.18 65.79
N LYS A 242 -29.78 -37.21 64.98
CA LYS A 242 -30.58 -38.45 64.93
C LYS A 242 -30.61 -39.17 66.29
N GLU A 243 -29.50 -39.20 67.01
CA GLU A 243 -29.48 -39.76 68.36
C GLU A 243 -30.37 -38.98 69.32
N ILE A 244 -30.37 -37.64 69.22
CA ILE A 244 -31.28 -36.78 69.99
C ILE A 244 -32.74 -37.05 69.61
N GLU A 245 -33.05 -37.19 68.32
CA GLU A 245 -34.39 -37.54 67.83
C GLU A 245 -34.83 -38.93 68.34
N GLU A 246 -33.93 -39.91 68.35
CA GLU A 246 -34.19 -41.23 68.93
C GLU A 246 -34.44 -41.13 70.44
N ILE A 247 -33.65 -40.34 71.16
CA ILE A 247 -33.85 -40.08 72.59
C ILE A 247 -35.19 -39.41 72.80
N ASP A 248 -35.56 -38.41 72.00
CA ASP A 248 -36.86 -37.74 72.11
C ASP A 248 -38.00 -38.69 71.78
N SER A 249 -37.84 -39.58 70.80
CA SER A 249 -38.82 -40.64 70.49
C SER A 249 -38.95 -41.64 71.66
N LYS A 250 -37.85 -42.00 72.33
CA LYS A 250 -37.86 -42.81 73.56
C LYS A 250 -38.54 -42.05 74.70
N LEU A 251 -38.31 -40.75 74.81
CA LEU A 251 -38.93 -39.88 75.81
C LEU A 251 -40.43 -39.76 75.54
N ASN A 252 -40.85 -39.68 74.28
CA ASN A 252 -42.23 -39.65 73.85
C ASN A 252 -42.90 -40.99 74.06
N SER A 253 -42.27 -42.12 73.74
CA SER A 253 -42.80 -43.46 74.06
C SER A 253 -42.85 -43.71 75.57
N LEU A 254 -41.92 -43.16 76.36
CA LEU A 254 -41.98 -43.18 77.83
C LEU A 254 -43.07 -42.25 78.36
N LYS A 255 -43.31 -41.08 77.74
CA LYS A 255 -44.45 -40.21 78.04
C LYS A 255 -45.76 -40.89 77.67
N GLU A 256 -45.81 -41.62 76.56
CA GLU A 256 -46.95 -42.45 76.15
C GLU A 256 -47.15 -43.62 77.10
N LYS A 257 -46.10 -44.32 77.51
CA LYS A 257 -46.16 -45.35 78.56
C LYS A 257 -46.62 -44.76 79.87
N ARG A 258 -46.12 -43.60 80.29
CA ARG A 258 -46.59 -42.84 81.44
C ARG A 258 -48.04 -42.42 81.27
N ASN A 259 -48.46 -42.01 80.07
CA ASN A 259 -49.84 -41.64 79.75
C ASN A 259 -50.74 -42.88 79.72
N SER A 260 -50.23 -44.05 79.32
CA SER A 260 -50.91 -45.34 79.33
C SER A 260 -51.00 -45.88 80.75
N MET A 261 -49.98 -45.72 81.60
CA MET A 261 -50.03 -45.99 83.03
C MET A 261 -50.94 -44.99 83.75
N LYS A 262 -50.94 -43.72 83.37
CA LYS A 262 -51.98 -42.75 83.77
C LYS A 262 -53.35 -43.17 83.25
N GLY A 263 -53.41 -43.79 82.07
CA GLY A 263 -54.58 -44.38 81.45
C GLY A 263 -55.06 -45.61 82.21
N SER A 264 -54.17 -46.46 82.72
CA SER A 264 -54.45 -47.62 83.55
C SER A 264 -54.78 -47.18 84.98
N ILE A 265 -54.16 -46.12 85.50
CA ILE A 265 -54.59 -45.42 86.72
C ILE A 265 -55.96 -44.79 86.49
N LYS A 266 -56.23 -44.29 85.28
CA LYS A 266 -57.54 -43.80 84.86
C LYS A 266 -58.52 -44.94 84.63
N GLU A 267 -58.11 -46.14 84.24
CA GLU A 267 -58.97 -47.32 84.11
C GLU A 267 -59.23 -47.96 85.47
N ILE A 268 -58.27 -47.93 86.38
CA ILE A 268 -58.44 -48.27 87.80
C ILE A 268 -59.33 -47.21 88.45
N ARG A 269 -59.15 -45.92 88.14
CA ARG A 269 -60.08 -44.85 88.53
C ARG A 269 -61.44 -44.98 87.85
N ASN A 270 -61.52 -45.42 86.61
CA ASN A 270 -62.76 -45.66 85.87
C ASN A 270 -63.37 -47.02 86.25
N SER A 271 -62.63 -47.88 86.93
CA SER A 271 -63.16 -49.07 87.61
C SER A 271 -63.75 -48.61 88.93
N ILE A 272 -63.05 -47.73 89.66
CA ILE A 272 -63.59 -46.99 90.82
C ILE A 272 -64.79 -46.10 90.42
N GLU A 273 -64.82 -45.55 89.20
CA GLU A 273 -65.90 -44.74 88.63
C GLU A 273 -66.97 -45.62 87.97
N LYS A 274 -66.66 -46.80 87.43
CA LYS A 274 -67.68 -47.83 87.11
C LYS A 274 -68.39 -48.33 88.36
N TYR A 275 -67.73 -48.25 89.52
CA TYR A 275 -68.33 -48.47 90.83
C TYR A 275 -68.99 -47.21 91.39
N SER A 276 -68.51 -46.01 91.08
CA SER A 276 -69.17 -44.78 91.54
C SER A 276 -70.39 -44.45 90.67
N ASP A 277 -70.38 -44.82 89.40
CA ASP A 277 -71.20 -44.20 88.38
C ASP A 277 -71.63 -45.24 87.27
N LEU A 278 -72.67 -46.08 87.33
CA LEU A 278 -73.95 -46.14 88.07
C LEU A 278 -74.68 -44.81 88.28
N LEU A 279 -74.06 -43.73 87.84
CA LEU A 279 -74.39 -42.32 87.93
C LEU A 279 -73.88 -41.73 86.62
N GLU A 280 -74.81 -41.39 85.74
CA GLU A 280 -74.70 -40.20 84.88
C GLU A 280 -73.49 -40.12 83.92
N GLY A 281 -73.56 -40.58 82.67
CA GLY A 281 -74.56 -40.19 81.68
C GLY A 281 -74.08 -39.08 80.72
N LYS A 282 -73.62 -39.51 79.53
CA LYS A 282 -73.62 -38.82 78.21
C LYS A 282 -72.48 -37.81 77.89
N LYS A 283 -71.61 -38.21 76.93
CA LYS A 283 -71.10 -37.42 75.75
C LYS A 283 -69.92 -38.11 75.02
N LEU A 284 -70.01 -39.41 74.62
CA LEU A 284 -68.87 -40.11 73.97
C LEU A 284 -68.96 -40.25 72.43
N ASP A 285 -70.14 -40.07 71.83
CA ASP A 285 -70.29 -40.33 70.38
C ASP A 285 -69.86 -39.16 69.48
N ARG A 286 -69.84 -37.91 69.96
CA ARG A 286 -69.40 -36.75 69.15
C ARG A 286 -67.89 -36.73 68.88
N LEU A 287 -67.06 -37.06 69.86
CA LEU A 287 -65.60 -36.97 69.73
C LEU A 287 -64.99 -38.01 68.76
N LYS A 288 -65.65 -39.18 68.58
CA LYS A 288 -65.16 -40.22 67.65
C LYS A 288 -65.38 -39.84 66.18
N GLN A 289 -66.33 -38.96 65.89
CA GLN A 289 -66.62 -38.49 64.55
C GLN A 289 -65.63 -37.38 64.15
N GLU A 290 -65.39 -36.42 65.05
CA GLU A 290 -64.44 -35.30 64.84
C GLU A 290 -63.00 -35.80 64.59
N LEU A 291 -62.55 -36.85 65.29
CA LEU A 291 -61.20 -37.41 65.10
C LEU A 291 -61.00 -38.08 63.73
N ARG A 292 -62.07 -38.67 63.17
CA ARG A 292 -62.00 -39.37 61.88
C ARG A 292 -61.91 -38.38 60.73
N GLU A 293 -62.64 -37.27 60.84
CA GLU A 293 -62.62 -36.17 59.87
C GLU A 293 -61.24 -35.48 59.80
N ILE A 294 -60.57 -35.30 60.93
CA ILE A 294 -59.22 -34.68 60.99
C ILE A 294 -58.17 -35.53 60.26
N LEU A 295 -58.17 -36.86 60.42
CA LEU A 295 -57.18 -37.76 59.79
C LEU A 295 -57.32 -37.81 58.26
N GLU A 296 -58.54 -37.76 57.75
CA GLU A 296 -58.81 -37.69 56.31
C GLU A 296 -58.35 -36.35 55.71
N LEU A 297 -58.50 -35.25 56.45
CA LEU A 297 -58.00 -33.93 56.05
C LEU A 297 -56.46 -33.89 56.01
N THR A 298 -55.76 -34.42 57.01
CA THR A 298 -54.29 -34.41 57.05
C THR A 298 -53.67 -35.20 55.90
N THR A 299 -54.19 -36.39 55.60
CA THR A 299 -53.67 -37.22 54.49
C THR A 299 -53.90 -36.59 53.12
N LYS A 300 -55.02 -35.88 52.93
CA LYS A 300 -55.30 -35.11 51.73
C LYS A 300 -54.27 -33.99 51.53
N TYR A 301 -54.05 -33.16 52.55
CA TYR A 301 -53.11 -32.03 52.47
C TYR A 301 -51.66 -32.47 52.26
N GLN A 302 -51.22 -33.58 52.86
CA GLN A 302 -49.87 -34.13 52.61
C GLN A 302 -49.66 -34.55 51.14
N LYS A 303 -50.68 -35.14 50.50
CA LYS A 303 -50.60 -35.53 49.09
C LYS A 303 -50.58 -34.32 48.16
N GLU A 304 -51.40 -33.31 48.45
CA GLU A 304 -51.39 -32.03 47.71
C GLU A 304 -50.02 -31.32 47.83
N LEU A 305 -49.42 -31.31 49.03
CA LEU A 305 -48.10 -30.74 49.27
C LEU A 305 -46.99 -31.40 48.43
N GLY A 306 -46.99 -32.75 48.37
CA GLY A 306 -46.01 -33.51 47.59
C GLY A 306 -46.08 -33.18 46.08
N GLN A 307 -47.28 -33.11 45.52
CA GLN A 307 -47.49 -32.75 44.11
C GLN A 307 -47.00 -31.33 43.81
N LYS A 308 -47.23 -30.37 44.72
CA LYS A 308 -46.81 -28.98 44.53
C LYS A 308 -45.29 -28.82 44.62
N ARG A 309 -44.61 -29.56 45.51
CA ARG A 309 -43.14 -29.56 45.61
C ARG A 309 -42.47 -30.11 44.34
N GLU A 310 -43.04 -31.16 43.73
CA GLU A 310 -42.53 -31.69 42.46
C GLU A 310 -42.63 -30.68 41.32
N ILE A 311 -43.76 -29.96 41.23
CA ILE A 311 -43.95 -28.86 40.25
C ILE A 311 -42.94 -27.73 40.52
N TYR A 312 -42.68 -27.39 41.78
CA TYR A 312 -41.72 -26.35 42.18
C TYR A 312 -40.29 -26.69 41.71
N ASP A 313 -39.85 -27.93 41.88
CA ASP A 313 -38.51 -28.37 41.46
C ASP A 313 -38.34 -28.33 39.93
N ILE A 314 -39.38 -28.77 39.19
CA ILE A 314 -39.41 -28.70 37.72
C ILE A 314 -39.31 -27.25 37.24
N LEU A 315 -40.13 -26.35 37.80
CA LEU A 315 -40.10 -24.92 37.47
C LEU A 315 -38.74 -24.29 37.77
N THR A 316 -38.12 -24.64 38.90
CA THR A 316 -36.79 -24.14 39.29
C THR A 316 -35.74 -24.53 38.25
N LYS A 317 -35.72 -25.80 37.84
CA LYS A 317 -34.78 -26.31 36.84
C LYS A 317 -34.98 -25.63 35.48
N ASP A 318 -36.24 -25.51 35.04
CA ASP A 318 -36.57 -24.89 33.76
C ASP A 318 -36.21 -23.39 33.72
N ILE A 319 -36.48 -22.65 34.79
CA ILE A 319 -36.09 -21.24 34.91
C ILE A 319 -34.57 -21.10 34.84
N SER A 320 -33.83 -21.98 35.53
CA SER A 320 -32.36 -21.95 35.51
C SER A 320 -31.77 -22.22 34.12
N GLU A 321 -32.32 -23.19 33.38
CA GLU A 321 -31.89 -23.52 32.03
C GLU A 321 -32.16 -22.36 31.06
N LYS A 322 -33.35 -21.75 31.15
CA LYS A 322 -33.71 -20.61 30.30
C LYS A 322 -32.89 -19.37 30.62
N LYS A 323 -32.57 -19.10 31.89
CA LYS A 323 -31.64 -18.01 32.28
C LYS A 323 -30.25 -18.20 31.70
N ALA A 324 -29.74 -19.43 31.66
CA ALA A 324 -28.45 -19.72 31.03
C ALA A 324 -28.48 -19.45 29.51
N LYS A 325 -29.58 -19.81 28.84
CA LYS A 325 -29.79 -19.52 27.41
C LYS A 325 -29.84 -18.01 27.14
N VAL A 326 -30.57 -17.24 27.95
CA VAL A 326 -30.60 -15.77 27.86
C VAL A 326 -29.19 -15.18 27.97
N SER A 327 -28.43 -15.57 29.00
CA SER A 327 -27.06 -15.05 29.19
C SER A 327 -26.13 -15.38 28.02
N PHE A 328 -26.32 -16.54 27.37
CA PHE A 328 -25.55 -16.91 26.19
C PHE A 328 -25.95 -16.07 24.97
N THR A 329 -27.25 -15.97 24.67
CA THR A 329 -27.77 -15.19 23.55
C THR A 329 -27.45 -13.70 23.71
N GLU A 330 -27.47 -13.15 24.93
CA GLU A 330 -27.03 -11.77 25.21
C GLU A 330 -25.56 -11.52 24.83
N LYS A 331 -24.66 -12.50 25.05
CA LYS A 331 -23.26 -12.37 24.62
C LYS A 331 -23.15 -12.35 23.11
N GLU A 332 -23.87 -13.23 22.42
CA GLU A 332 -23.91 -13.28 20.95
C GLU A 332 -24.46 -11.96 20.35
N ILE A 333 -25.52 -11.41 20.95
CA ILE A 333 -26.11 -10.11 20.59
C ILE A 333 -25.04 -9.01 20.72
N ASN A 334 -24.38 -8.90 21.86
CA ASN A 334 -23.35 -7.87 22.09
C ASN A 334 -22.19 -7.97 21.07
N GLU A 335 -21.75 -9.18 20.74
CA GLU A 335 -20.71 -9.39 19.73
C GLU A 335 -21.17 -9.02 18.31
N LEU A 336 -22.43 -9.30 17.97
CA LEU A 336 -23.05 -8.90 16.70
C LEU A 336 -23.21 -7.38 16.61
N GLU A 337 -23.70 -6.73 17.67
CA GLU A 337 -23.85 -5.28 17.75
C GLU A 337 -22.51 -4.56 17.54
N ARG A 338 -21.44 -5.05 18.17
CA ARG A 338 -20.09 -4.50 17.98
C ARG A 338 -19.61 -4.65 16.53
N ARG A 339 -19.79 -5.83 15.92
CA ARG A 339 -19.43 -6.06 14.50
C ARG A 339 -20.23 -5.17 13.57
N ILE A 340 -21.53 -5.00 13.82
CA ILE A 340 -22.40 -4.13 13.02
C ILE A 340 -21.96 -2.68 13.16
N LYS A 341 -21.66 -2.22 14.38
CA LYS A 341 -21.15 -0.85 14.62
C LYS A 341 -19.89 -0.56 13.82
N ASP A 342 -18.90 -1.44 13.88
CA ASP A 342 -17.65 -1.29 13.11
C ASP A 342 -17.92 -1.19 11.60
N LYS A 343 -18.88 -1.98 11.08
CA LYS A 343 -19.29 -1.94 9.67
C LYS A 343 -20.10 -0.70 9.31
N VAL A 344 -20.91 -0.16 10.23
CA VAL A 344 -21.63 1.11 10.04
C VAL A 344 -20.66 2.28 9.97
N ASP A 345 -19.65 2.32 10.85
CA ASP A 345 -18.59 3.34 10.80
C ASP A 345 -17.81 3.29 9.48
N ILE A 346 -17.59 2.08 8.95
CA ILE A 346 -16.99 1.89 7.62
C ILE A 346 -17.93 2.41 6.53
N LYS A 347 -19.25 2.19 6.65
CA LYS A 347 -20.25 2.71 5.70
C LYS A 347 -20.19 4.23 5.60
N GLU A 348 -20.13 4.93 6.73
CA GLU A 348 -20.01 6.40 6.73
C GLU A 348 -18.72 6.88 6.06
N ARG A 349 -17.62 6.14 6.22
CA ARG A 349 -16.35 6.45 5.53
C ARG A 349 -16.44 6.22 4.02
N ILE A 350 -17.18 5.19 3.59
CA ILE A 350 -17.48 4.96 2.17
C ILE A 350 -18.28 6.15 1.62
N GLU A 351 -19.31 6.59 2.34
CA GLU A 351 -20.17 7.71 1.93
C GLU A 351 -19.37 9.00 1.77
N LYS A 352 -18.47 9.32 2.72
CA LYS A 352 -17.54 10.46 2.58
C LYS A 352 -16.66 10.39 1.34
N ILE A 353 -16.14 9.19 1.00
CA ILE A 353 -15.34 9.02 -0.21
C ILE A 353 -16.22 9.20 -1.46
N LYS A 354 -17.48 8.77 -1.43
CA LYS A 354 -18.42 9.01 -2.52
C LYS A 354 -18.73 10.49 -2.72
N ASP A 355 -18.90 11.23 -1.64
CA ASP A 355 -19.15 12.68 -1.71
C ASP A 355 -17.96 13.42 -2.34
N ASP A 356 -16.74 13.04 -1.95
CA ASP A 356 -15.52 13.70 -2.43
C ASP A 356 -15.12 13.27 -3.86
N PHE A 357 -15.38 12.02 -4.24
CA PHE A 357 -14.79 11.41 -5.45
C PHE A 357 -15.79 10.69 -6.36
N GLY A 358 -17.09 10.75 -6.08
CA GLY A 358 -18.16 10.09 -6.84
C GLY A 358 -18.43 8.64 -6.44
N ASP A 359 -19.54 8.08 -6.95
CA ASP A 359 -20.01 6.74 -6.58
C ASP A 359 -19.03 5.61 -6.90
N GLU A 360 -18.27 5.77 -7.98
CA GLU A 360 -17.27 4.82 -8.45
C GLU A 360 -15.92 5.55 -8.65
N PRO A 361 -15.13 5.74 -7.58
CA PRO A 361 -13.84 6.41 -7.65
C PRO A 361 -12.86 5.73 -8.61
N GLN A 362 -13.00 4.42 -8.81
CA GLN A 362 -12.19 3.60 -9.70
C GLN A 362 -12.40 3.99 -11.19
N ASP A 363 -13.64 4.22 -11.58
CA ASP A 363 -14.03 4.60 -12.94
C ASP A 363 -13.60 6.03 -13.23
N ILE A 364 -13.75 6.92 -12.25
CA ILE A 364 -13.29 8.31 -12.34
C ILE A 364 -11.76 8.33 -12.43
N LEU A 365 -11.07 7.47 -11.68
CA LEU A 365 -9.63 7.32 -11.76
C LEU A 365 -9.17 6.89 -13.15
N GLN A 366 -9.83 5.89 -13.77
CA GLN A 366 -9.51 5.49 -15.15
C GLN A 366 -9.74 6.64 -16.14
N LYS A 367 -10.88 7.35 -16.05
CA LYS A 367 -11.16 8.51 -16.91
C LYS A 367 -10.08 9.58 -16.77
N LYS A 368 -9.65 9.90 -15.54
CA LYS A 368 -8.59 10.90 -15.28
C LYS A 368 -7.22 10.45 -15.80
N LYS A 369 -6.89 9.16 -15.70
CA LYS A 369 -5.69 8.59 -16.35
C LYS A 369 -5.73 8.80 -17.86
N GLY A 370 -6.87 8.49 -18.49
CA GLY A 370 -7.07 8.71 -19.93
C GLY A 370 -6.92 10.19 -20.34
N GLU A 371 -7.48 11.13 -19.57
CA GLU A 371 -7.31 12.57 -19.81
C GLU A 371 -5.83 13.00 -19.76
N ILE A 372 -5.06 12.50 -18.78
CA ILE A 372 -3.62 12.79 -18.67
C ILE A 372 -2.87 12.21 -19.87
N GLU A 373 -3.23 11.01 -20.31
CA GLU A 373 -2.61 10.34 -21.45
C GLU A 373 -2.88 11.10 -22.76
N LEU A 374 -4.10 11.59 -22.96
CA LEU A 374 -4.47 12.51 -24.04
C LEU A 374 -3.69 13.84 -24.02
N LEU A 375 -3.42 14.39 -22.84
CA LEU A 375 -2.58 15.58 -22.72
C LEU A 375 -1.11 15.26 -23.03
N LYS A 376 -0.62 14.08 -22.64
CA LYS A 376 0.75 13.62 -22.97
C LYS A 376 0.93 13.45 -24.47
N THR A 377 -0.05 12.85 -25.17
CA THR A 377 -0.02 12.74 -26.64
C THR A 377 -0.08 14.11 -27.32
N ARG A 378 -0.90 15.04 -26.81
CA ARG A 378 -0.95 16.41 -27.34
C ARG A 378 0.35 17.18 -27.14
N ILE A 379 1.05 16.97 -26.03
CA ILE A 379 2.40 17.52 -25.82
C ILE A 379 3.39 16.94 -26.81
N THR A 380 3.36 15.63 -27.08
CA THR A 380 4.25 15.04 -28.08
C THR A 380 3.97 15.59 -29.48
N GLU A 381 2.69 15.74 -29.86
CA GLU A 381 2.29 16.38 -31.11
C GLU A 381 2.76 17.84 -31.22
N LEU A 382 2.54 18.65 -30.17
CA LEU A 382 2.98 20.04 -30.13
C LEU A 382 4.50 20.15 -30.20
N LYS A 383 5.24 19.26 -29.54
CA LYS A 383 6.72 19.20 -29.65
C LYS A 383 7.14 18.93 -31.09
N THR A 384 6.53 17.96 -31.77
CA THR A 384 6.82 17.69 -33.19
C THR A 384 6.47 18.87 -34.09
N LYS A 385 5.31 19.51 -33.91
CA LYS A 385 4.93 20.71 -34.66
C LYS A 385 5.89 21.88 -34.41
N LEU A 386 6.36 22.06 -33.17
CA LEU A 386 7.37 23.06 -32.82
C LEU A 386 8.69 22.82 -33.53
N VAL A 387 9.15 21.57 -33.59
CA VAL A 387 10.36 21.21 -34.34
C VAL A 387 10.17 21.52 -35.82
N GLN A 388 9.04 21.14 -36.42
CA GLN A 388 8.72 21.41 -37.83
C GLN A 388 8.63 22.90 -38.16
N VAL A 389 7.98 23.70 -37.31
CA VAL A 389 7.86 25.15 -37.52
C VAL A 389 9.20 25.83 -37.32
N LYS A 390 10.00 25.44 -36.33
CA LYS A 390 11.37 25.96 -36.15
C LYS A 390 12.27 25.64 -37.34
N GLU A 391 12.16 24.43 -37.89
CA GLU A 391 12.84 24.06 -39.12
C GLU A 391 12.34 24.90 -40.32
N SER A 392 11.04 25.11 -40.45
CA SER A 392 10.44 25.92 -41.53
C SER A 392 10.83 27.41 -41.43
N LEU A 393 10.86 27.96 -40.21
CA LEU A 393 11.36 29.31 -39.93
C LEU A 393 12.83 29.41 -40.33
N SER A 394 13.67 28.44 -39.95
CA SER A 394 15.09 28.44 -40.29
C SER A 394 15.34 28.41 -41.79
N LYS A 395 14.45 27.78 -42.58
CA LYS A 395 14.53 27.72 -44.04
C LYS A 395 14.09 29.01 -44.72
N ILE A 396 13.13 29.73 -44.14
CA ILE A 396 12.57 30.98 -44.70
C ILE A 396 13.39 32.21 -44.26
N SER A 397 13.96 32.18 -43.06
CA SER A 397 14.91 33.20 -42.62
C SER A 397 16.19 33.19 -43.47
N SER A 398 16.55 32.07 -44.09
CA SER A 398 17.71 31.94 -45.00
C SER A 398 17.42 32.19 -46.49
N ALA A 399 16.17 32.38 -46.93
CA ALA A 399 15.81 32.46 -48.36
C ALA A 399 15.62 33.91 -48.85
N GLU A 400 16.34 34.35 -49.90
CA GLU A 400 16.35 35.75 -50.40
C GLU A 400 15.02 36.18 -51.03
N ASP A 401 14.76 35.77 -52.29
CA ASP A 401 13.65 36.30 -53.11
C ASP A 401 12.67 35.22 -53.62
N VAL A 402 12.95 33.93 -53.38
CA VAL A 402 12.14 32.80 -53.86
C VAL A 402 11.75 31.89 -52.70
N CYS A 403 10.46 31.57 -52.60
CA CYS A 403 9.93 30.68 -51.56
C CYS A 403 10.54 29.28 -51.68
N PRO A 404 11.26 28.77 -50.66
CA PRO A 404 11.88 27.45 -50.70
C PRO A 404 10.87 26.28 -50.65
N THR A 405 9.57 26.57 -50.51
CA THR A 405 8.50 25.56 -50.40
C THR A 405 7.54 25.55 -51.59
N CYS A 406 7.35 26.67 -52.28
CA CYS A 406 6.41 26.77 -53.41
C CYS A 406 6.94 27.60 -54.60
N GLU A 407 8.24 27.90 -54.62
CA GLU A 407 8.99 28.51 -55.74
C GLU A 407 8.45 29.87 -56.24
N SER A 408 7.56 30.50 -55.47
CA SER A 408 6.98 31.80 -55.79
C SER A 408 7.90 32.93 -55.35
N GLU A 409 7.94 34.04 -56.08
CA GLU A 409 8.66 35.25 -55.64
C GLU A 409 8.09 35.76 -54.31
N ILE A 410 8.94 35.82 -53.29
CA ILE A 410 8.63 36.40 -51.99
C ILE A 410 9.24 37.79 -51.95
N SER A 411 8.42 38.83 -52.17
CA SER A 411 8.85 40.20 -51.92
C SER A 411 9.22 40.40 -50.43
N GLY A 412 10.17 41.29 -50.12
CA GLY A 412 10.67 41.51 -48.76
C GLY A 412 9.60 41.79 -47.70
N LYS A 413 8.44 42.36 -48.10
CA LYS A 413 7.26 42.55 -47.25
C LYS A 413 6.54 41.23 -46.93
N LYS A 414 6.37 40.33 -47.91
CA LYS A 414 5.79 38.99 -47.70
C LYS A 414 6.70 38.11 -46.84
N ARG A 415 8.04 38.23 -46.99
CA ARG A 415 9.01 37.47 -46.18
C ARG A 415 8.94 37.85 -44.70
N LYS A 416 8.94 39.15 -44.39
CA LYS A 416 8.76 39.64 -43.01
C LYS A 416 7.46 39.12 -42.39
N ASN A 417 6.34 39.21 -43.12
CA ASN A 417 5.05 38.71 -42.64
C ASN A 417 5.06 37.18 -42.40
N LEU A 418 5.77 36.40 -43.22
CA LEU A 418 5.92 34.95 -43.04
C LEU A 418 6.78 34.60 -41.83
N ILE A 419 7.89 35.31 -41.61
CA ILE A 419 8.75 35.16 -40.43
C ILE A 419 7.95 35.50 -39.16
N GLU A 420 7.28 36.66 -39.12
CA GLU A 420 6.38 37.02 -38.01
C GLU A 420 5.27 35.99 -37.80
N SER A 421 4.71 35.41 -38.88
CA SER A 421 3.71 34.35 -38.78
C SER A 421 4.27 33.07 -38.15
N PHE A 422 5.50 32.68 -38.49
CA PHE A 422 6.13 31.49 -37.92
C PHE A 422 6.65 31.71 -36.50
N GLU A 423 7.20 32.89 -36.20
CA GLU A 423 7.56 33.29 -34.84
C GLU A 423 6.32 33.31 -33.94
N GLY A 424 5.21 33.89 -34.40
CA GLY A 424 3.93 33.85 -33.70
C GLY A 424 3.37 32.43 -33.52
N LYS A 425 3.58 31.52 -34.49
CA LYS A 425 3.23 30.09 -34.33
C LYS A 425 4.14 29.37 -33.33
N ILE A 426 5.44 29.69 -33.31
CA ILE A 426 6.39 29.13 -32.33
C ILE A 426 6.01 29.59 -30.93
N GLU A 427 5.68 30.86 -30.77
CA GLU A 427 5.24 31.42 -29.50
C GLU A 427 3.94 30.75 -29.04
N SER A 428 2.92 30.68 -29.91
CA SER A 428 1.63 30.06 -29.55
C SER A 428 1.75 28.56 -29.23
N PHE A 429 2.58 27.81 -29.96
CA PHE A 429 2.84 26.40 -29.67
C PHE A 429 3.66 26.22 -28.38
N SER A 430 4.61 27.12 -28.10
CA SER A 430 5.41 27.09 -26.88
C SER A 430 4.56 27.40 -25.65
N GLU A 431 3.65 28.37 -25.76
CA GLU A 431 2.67 28.72 -24.73
C GLU A 431 1.70 27.56 -24.50
N SER A 432 1.10 27.01 -25.57
CA SER A 432 0.24 25.82 -25.49
C SER A 432 0.95 24.62 -24.84
N LEU A 433 2.25 24.44 -25.09
CA LEU A 433 3.04 23.36 -24.50
C LEU A 433 3.29 23.61 -23.01
N ARG A 434 3.53 24.86 -22.60
CA ARG A 434 3.63 25.24 -21.19
C ARG A 434 2.31 25.02 -20.46
N GLU A 435 1.19 25.48 -21.03
CA GLU A 435 -0.14 25.27 -20.44
C GLU A 435 -0.48 23.79 -20.27
N ASN A 436 -0.23 22.96 -21.30
CA ASN A 436 -0.53 21.53 -21.22
C ASN A 436 0.35 20.82 -20.18
N LYS A 437 1.63 21.22 -20.03
CA LYS A 437 2.50 20.72 -18.96
C LYS A 437 1.97 21.09 -17.57
N GLU A 438 1.53 22.32 -17.39
CA GLU A 438 0.96 22.76 -16.10
C GLU A 438 -0.35 22.02 -15.78
N LYS A 439 -1.22 21.85 -16.78
CA LYS A 439 -2.45 21.05 -16.67
C LYS A 439 -2.16 19.60 -16.28
N ILE A 440 -1.14 18.97 -16.86
CA ILE A 440 -0.71 17.62 -16.46
C ILE A 440 -0.25 17.61 -15.01
N LYS A 441 0.59 18.57 -14.59
CA LYS A 441 1.13 18.62 -13.23
C LYS A 441 0.00 18.68 -12.19
N ILE A 442 -0.98 19.58 -12.39
CA ILE A 442 -2.15 19.71 -11.51
C ILE A 442 -2.99 18.42 -11.51
N LYS A 443 -3.23 17.84 -12.69
CA LYS A 443 -4.01 16.60 -12.80
C LYS A 443 -3.32 15.40 -12.17
N GLU A 444 -1.99 15.27 -12.30
CA GLU A 444 -1.20 14.20 -11.68
C GLU A 444 -1.18 14.30 -10.15
N GLU A 445 -1.21 15.50 -9.59
CA GLU A 445 -1.34 15.71 -8.15
C GLU A 445 -2.70 15.26 -7.62
N ASN A 446 -3.79 15.68 -8.29
CA ASN A 446 -5.15 15.23 -7.98
C ASN A 446 -5.34 13.72 -8.23
N LEU A 447 -4.61 13.15 -9.18
CA LEU A 447 -4.67 11.70 -9.44
C LEU A 447 -4.11 10.91 -8.26
N ARG A 448 -3.03 11.36 -7.62
CA ARG A 448 -2.42 10.66 -6.48
C ARG A 448 -3.35 10.59 -5.28
N THR A 449 -4.08 11.67 -5.00
CA THR A 449 -5.06 11.70 -3.90
C THR A 449 -6.23 10.77 -4.20
N LEU A 450 -6.74 10.80 -5.43
CA LEU A 450 -7.80 9.90 -5.90
C LEU A 450 -7.36 8.43 -5.86
N GLU A 451 -6.15 8.08 -6.29
CA GLU A 451 -5.62 6.70 -6.24
C GLU A 451 -5.60 6.15 -4.81
N GLY A 452 -5.14 6.96 -3.86
CA GLY A 452 -5.10 6.57 -2.45
C GLY A 452 -6.49 6.31 -1.86
N ASN A 453 -7.47 7.15 -2.21
CA ASN A 453 -8.85 7.01 -1.72
C ASN A 453 -9.63 5.91 -2.45
N SER A 454 -9.40 5.70 -3.76
CA SER A 454 -9.98 4.59 -4.53
C SER A 454 -9.58 3.24 -3.94
N ARG A 455 -8.30 3.08 -3.55
CA ARG A 455 -7.84 1.85 -2.90
C ARG A 455 -8.45 1.64 -1.52
N LYS A 456 -8.65 2.71 -0.73
CA LYS A 456 -9.34 2.62 0.57
C LYS A 456 -10.82 2.25 0.37
N PHE A 457 -11.46 2.80 -0.65
CA PHE A 457 -12.85 2.51 -1.00
C PHE A 457 -13.07 1.03 -1.28
N GLU A 458 -12.23 0.40 -2.10
CA GLU A 458 -12.31 -1.05 -2.36
C GLU A 458 -12.15 -1.89 -1.08
N LEU A 459 -11.16 -1.55 -0.24
CA LEU A 459 -10.95 -2.23 1.04
C LEU A 459 -12.15 -2.08 1.98
N TYR A 460 -12.80 -0.93 1.99
CA TYR A 460 -14.00 -0.69 2.79
C TYR A 460 -15.21 -1.45 2.23
N LEU A 461 -15.40 -1.48 0.91
CA LEU A 461 -16.44 -2.29 0.26
C LEU A 461 -16.28 -3.77 0.56
N GLU A 462 -15.05 -4.27 0.68
CA GLU A 462 -14.83 -5.66 1.06
C GLU A 462 -15.16 -5.93 2.53
N ARG A 463 -14.77 -5.01 3.43
CA ARG A 463 -15.03 -5.14 4.88
C ARG A 463 -16.49 -4.98 5.28
N ILE A 464 -17.27 -4.19 4.52
CA ILE A 464 -18.70 -4.00 4.80
C ILE A 464 -19.56 -5.16 4.31
N LYS A 465 -19.01 -6.09 3.52
CA LYS A 465 -19.75 -7.26 3.03
C LYS A 465 -20.43 -8.00 4.19
N GLY A 466 -21.67 -8.43 3.94
CA GLY A 466 -22.46 -9.16 4.93
C GLY A 466 -23.02 -8.29 6.06
N LEU A 467 -22.93 -6.95 6.03
CA LEU A 467 -23.58 -6.08 7.02
C LEU A 467 -25.08 -6.36 7.15
N GLU A 468 -25.80 -6.50 6.03
CA GLU A 468 -27.24 -6.84 6.06
C GLU A 468 -27.51 -8.23 6.62
N LYS A 469 -26.60 -9.17 6.39
CA LYS A 469 -26.69 -10.52 6.95
C LYS A 469 -26.52 -10.46 8.47
N ASP A 470 -25.51 -9.75 8.95
CA ASP A 470 -25.25 -9.58 10.39
C ASP A 470 -26.42 -8.87 11.08
N LYS A 471 -27.04 -7.86 10.43
CA LYS A 471 -28.23 -7.18 10.96
C LYS A 471 -29.43 -8.12 11.09
N LYS A 472 -29.68 -8.96 10.08
CA LYS A 472 -30.75 -9.97 10.15
C LYS A 472 -30.49 -11.00 11.25
N GLU A 473 -29.25 -11.46 11.37
CA GLU A 473 -28.83 -12.38 12.43
C GLU A 473 -29.01 -11.77 13.82
N LEU A 474 -28.70 -10.48 13.98
CA LEU A 474 -28.96 -9.74 15.22
C LEU A 474 -30.47 -9.67 15.53
N GLU A 475 -31.31 -9.32 14.55
CA GLU A 475 -32.77 -9.27 14.74
C GLU A 475 -33.36 -10.64 15.14
N GLU A 476 -32.87 -11.73 14.53
CA GLU A 476 -33.27 -13.09 14.89
C GLU A 476 -32.85 -13.44 16.32
N LYS A 477 -31.62 -13.09 16.71
CA LYS A 477 -31.10 -13.34 18.06
C LYS A 477 -31.81 -12.52 19.14
N ILE A 478 -32.17 -11.27 18.86
CA ILE A 478 -32.96 -10.44 19.77
C ILE A 478 -34.33 -11.08 19.98
N LYS A 479 -35.03 -11.48 18.92
CA LYS A 479 -36.32 -12.18 19.02
C LYS A 479 -36.22 -13.49 19.79
N GLU A 480 -35.15 -14.25 19.57
CA GLU A 480 -34.88 -15.48 20.33
C GLU A 480 -34.72 -15.18 21.83
N ASN A 481 -33.97 -14.14 22.18
CA ASN A 481 -33.75 -13.73 23.56
C ASN A 481 -35.03 -13.21 24.24
N GLU A 482 -35.83 -12.40 23.53
CA GLU A 482 -37.13 -11.93 23.99
C GLU A 482 -38.09 -13.08 24.28
N ALA A 483 -38.13 -14.10 23.40
CA ALA A 483 -38.94 -15.29 23.61
C ALA A 483 -38.50 -16.07 24.87
N TYR A 484 -37.19 -16.18 25.15
CA TYR A 484 -36.72 -16.79 26.39
C TYR A 484 -37.10 -15.98 27.64
N LEU A 485 -37.01 -14.65 27.58
CA LEU A 485 -37.42 -13.77 28.67
C LEU A 485 -38.92 -13.88 28.97
N GLU A 486 -39.76 -13.95 27.94
CA GLU A 486 -41.21 -14.13 28.09
C GLU A 486 -41.53 -15.49 28.75
N ILE A 487 -40.86 -16.56 28.34
CA ILE A 487 -40.99 -17.88 28.98
C ILE A 487 -40.59 -17.83 30.45
N ILE A 488 -39.47 -17.15 30.77
CA ILE A 488 -39.01 -16.99 32.16
C ILE A 488 -40.03 -16.20 32.98
N SER A 489 -40.63 -15.15 32.43
CA SER A 489 -41.65 -14.36 33.12
C SER A 489 -42.86 -15.21 33.49
N ARG A 490 -43.43 -15.95 32.53
CA ARG A 490 -44.57 -16.83 32.76
C ARG A 490 -44.26 -17.92 33.80
N LYS A 491 -43.07 -18.55 33.70
CA LYS A 491 -42.65 -19.57 34.67
C LYS A 491 -42.39 -19.01 36.06
N ASN A 492 -41.91 -17.77 36.19
CA ASN A 492 -41.74 -17.12 37.48
C ASN A 492 -43.10 -16.82 38.16
N GLU A 493 -44.13 -16.46 37.40
CA GLU A 493 -45.48 -16.28 37.93
C GLU A 493 -46.04 -17.61 38.46
N GLU A 494 -45.91 -18.69 37.69
CA GLU A 494 -46.30 -20.05 38.11
C GLU A 494 -45.49 -20.52 39.33
N PHE A 495 -44.20 -20.21 39.37
CA PHE A 495 -43.32 -20.53 40.48
C PHE A 495 -43.74 -19.82 41.77
N ASN A 496 -44.04 -18.53 41.71
CA ASN A 496 -44.47 -17.76 42.87
C ASN A 496 -45.83 -18.24 43.38
N LYS A 497 -46.79 -18.51 42.49
CA LYS A 497 -48.09 -19.07 42.85
C LYS A 497 -47.95 -20.44 43.52
N THR A 498 -47.12 -21.31 42.96
CA THR A 498 -46.86 -22.65 43.53
C THR A 498 -46.21 -22.54 44.92
N LYS A 499 -45.31 -21.57 45.11
CA LYS A 499 -44.66 -21.29 46.40
C LYS A 499 -45.66 -20.81 47.46
N GLU A 500 -46.59 -19.94 47.09
CA GLU A 500 -47.67 -19.47 47.98
C GLU A 500 -48.61 -20.63 48.36
N GLU A 501 -49.03 -21.44 47.38
CA GLU A 501 -49.88 -22.61 47.62
C GLU A 501 -49.20 -23.64 48.54
N ILE A 502 -47.90 -23.87 48.39
CA ILE A 502 -47.12 -24.73 49.31
C ILE A 502 -47.19 -24.16 50.73
N SER A 503 -46.96 -22.86 50.91
CA SER A 503 -47.02 -22.21 52.22
C SER A 503 -48.42 -22.28 52.85
N GLU A 504 -49.48 -22.11 52.07
CA GLU A 504 -50.86 -22.23 52.56
C GLU A 504 -51.20 -23.66 53.01
N ILE A 505 -50.72 -24.67 52.28
CA ILE A 505 -50.93 -26.08 52.64
C ILE A 505 -50.14 -26.42 53.92
N GLU A 506 -48.91 -25.90 54.07
CA GLU A 506 -48.10 -26.07 55.28
C GLU A 506 -48.80 -25.46 56.51
N VAL A 507 -49.35 -24.24 56.40
CA VAL A 507 -50.10 -23.59 57.49
C VAL A 507 -51.41 -24.31 57.83
N ARG A 508 -52.05 -25.00 56.88
CA ARG A 508 -53.25 -25.82 57.15
C ARG A 508 -52.93 -27.18 57.75
N LEU A 509 -51.69 -27.63 57.63
CA LEU A 509 -51.19 -28.89 58.21
C LEU A 509 -50.71 -28.72 59.65
N GLU A 510 -50.17 -27.54 60.00
CA GLU A 510 -49.90 -27.10 61.37
C GLU A 510 -51.19 -26.84 62.16
#